data_AF-A0A373N521-F1
#
_entry.id   AF-A0A373N521-F1
#
_cell.length_a   1.000
_cell.length_b   1.000
_cell.length_c   1.000
_cell.angle_alpha   90.00
_cell.angle_beta   90.00
_cell.angle_gamma   90.00
#
_symmetry.space_group_name_H-M   'P 1'
#
loop_
_entity.id
_entity.type
_entity.pdbx_description
1 polymer ?
#
loop_
_entity_poly.entity_id
_entity_poly.type
_entity_poly.pdbx_seq_one_letter_code
_entity_poly.pdbx_strand_id
1 'polypeptide(L)'
;MSEFKLTSVEEFEQATNELLENGAKVGADAWQFRVKNQTPHCKFGEQGTCCRICTMGPCRITPKAPRGICGCDVHGIVGRNFLRFTAGGSATHSDHGREICHTLHEADPNGNYKVKDPEKLIRIAKEWGVETEGKDIYDLAHEMSELALMEYGKPFGTQRFLKRAPQHTQEIWEREEIAPRAIDREVACSLHMTHMGCSSLPEALVRQSLRSGLSDGWGGSMMGTEFSDVLFGTPKPIETEANLGVMKEDEVNIIVHGHDPSLSEMICEYADDPEMIAYAKEMGAKGINVAGVCCTSNEVAMRRGVPMAGNFLQQENVVLTGACEAIVVDVQCIFPALGPLSKCFHTKFVTTSPIAQMPDAEYIRFNAKTAGENAKAIVKMAIENFKNRKPELVHIPHMKQKATVGYSFESIIKTLDKVTNSQVDQTGTLMPLWQCVASGVIRGAVAMVGCNNPKVRPDTAHIELMKKLIAHDVIIVASGCSAQAAARAGLMDKRAKDLCGAGLKRVCELADIPPVLHMGSCVDISRMMVLVAELAKIGNVNISQLPVVGCAPEWMSEKAVSIGNYVVATGIDTYLGVEPYVSGSTEVTGLLTNGVRDWVEAAYTVEKDIDKLGDAMLARIEEKRAALGV
;
A
#
# COMPACT_ATOMS: atom_id res chain seq x y z
N MET A 1 -21.45 18.13 22.25
CA MET A 1 -20.57 17.73 21.13
C MET A 1 -19.20 17.48 21.74
N SER A 2 -18.61 16.30 21.59
CA SER A 2 -17.26 16.05 22.09
C SER A 2 -16.26 16.91 21.32
N GLU A 3 -15.29 17.48 22.03
CA GLU A 3 -14.19 18.25 21.45
C GLU A 3 -13.38 17.34 20.51
N PHE A 4 -13.11 17.80 19.28
CA PHE A 4 -12.26 17.05 18.35
C PHE A 4 -10.82 17.07 18.87
N LYS A 5 -10.29 15.89 19.18
CA LYS A 5 -8.92 15.71 19.65
C LYS A 5 -8.25 14.62 18.84
N LEU A 6 -7.06 14.90 18.31
CA LEU A 6 -6.20 13.88 17.72
C LEU A 6 -5.74 12.90 18.79
N THR A 7 -5.48 11.67 18.37
CA THR A 7 -4.74 10.71 19.20
C THR A 7 -3.25 10.94 19.01
N SER A 8 -2.53 11.12 20.12
CA SER A 8 -1.08 11.30 20.13
C SER A 8 -0.31 9.97 19.98
N VAL A 9 0.95 10.05 19.58
CA VAL A 9 1.85 8.89 19.54
C VAL A 9 2.08 8.32 20.93
N GLU A 10 2.18 9.19 21.95
CA GLU A 10 2.32 8.80 23.36
C GLU A 10 1.12 7.96 23.82
N GLU A 11 -0.09 8.34 23.43
CA GLU A 11 -1.30 7.57 23.69
C GLU A 11 -1.25 6.19 22.99
N PHE A 12 -0.76 6.09 21.75
CA PHE A 12 -0.56 4.79 21.09
C PHE A 12 0.46 3.88 21.76
N GLU A 13 1.56 4.47 22.22
CA GLU A 13 2.61 3.75 22.96
C GLU A 13 2.08 3.25 24.29
N GLN A 14 1.33 4.08 25.02
CA GLN A 14 0.69 3.67 26.26
C GLN A 14 -0.27 2.49 26.03
N ALA A 15 -1.15 2.59 25.05
CA ALA A 15 -2.06 1.48 24.69
C ALA A 15 -1.29 0.20 24.32
N THR A 16 -0.15 0.33 23.65
CA THR A 16 0.71 -0.81 23.32
C THR A 16 1.39 -1.38 24.57
N ASN A 17 1.87 -0.55 25.48
CA ASN A 17 2.50 -1.00 26.72
C ASN A 17 1.53 -1.78 27.60
N GLU A 18 0.28 -1.33 27.72
CA GLU A 18 -0.77 -2.05 28.45
C GLU A 18 -1.04 -3.44 27.84
N LEU A 19 -1.00 -3.56 26.51
CA LEU A 19 -1.13 -4.85 25.82
C LEU A 19 0.08 -5.77 26.04
N LEU A 20 1.29 -5.22 26.09
CA LEU A 20 2.49 -5.99 26.41
C LEU A 20 2.46 -6.50 27.86
N GLU A 21 1.96 -5.69 28.81
CA GLU A 21 1.74 -6.13 30.19
C GLU A 21 0.72 -7.27 30.26
N ASN A 22 -0.35 -7.20 29.45
CA ASN A 22 -1.30 -8.29 29.34
C ASN A 22 -0.67 -9.56 28.74
N GLY A 23 0.10 -9.42 27.66
CA GLY A 23 0.83 -10.51 27.01
C GLY A 23 1.84 -11.19 27.95
N ALA A 24 2.47 -10.44 28.84
CA ALA A 24 3.42 -10.99 29.82
C ALA A 24 2.76 -12.02 30.76
N LYS A 25 1.47 -11.90 31.06
CA LYS A 25 0.72 -12.86 31.90
C LYS A 25 0.64 -14.25 31.28
N VAL A 26 0.73 -14.34 29.96
CA VAL A 26 0.66 -15.60 29.18
C VAL A 26 1.97 -15.96 28.50
N GLY A 27 3.06 -15.21 28.78
CA GLY A 27 4.37 -15.45 28.17
C GLY A 27 4.44 -15.13 26.68
N ALA A 28 3.59 -14.21 26.19
CA ALA A 28 3.60 -13.79 24.80
C ALA A 28 4.88 -13.03 24.42
N ASP A 29 5.42 -13.31 23.24
CA ASP A 29 6.48 -12.51 22.59
C ASP A 29 5.86 -11.39 21.72
N ALA A 30 6.65 -10.37 21.40
CA ALA A 30 6.23 -9.25 20.55
C ALA A 30 7.42 -8.60 19.82
N TRP A 31 7.17 -7.90 18.72
CA TRP A 31 8.23 -7.31 17.90
C TRP A 31 9.16 -6.37 18.67
N GLN A 32 8.67 -5.70 19.71
CA GLN A 32 9.42 -4.78 20.57
C GLN A 32 10.59 -5.50 21.25
N PHE A 33 10.40 -6.75 21.68
CA PHE A 33 11.46 -7.56 22.28
C PHE A 33 12.42 -8.07 21.21
N ARG A 34 11.89 -8.50 20.06
CA ARG A 34 12.68 -9.03 18.95
C ARG A 34 13.62 -7.97 18.34
N VAL A 35 13.17 -6.73 18.15
CA VAL A 35 14.02 -5.66 17.61
C VAL A 35 15.15 -5.31 18.60
N LYS A 36 14.86 -5.29 19.91
CA LYS A 36 15.86 -5.07 20.95
C LYS A 36 16.96 -6.14 20.90
N ASN A 37 16.56 -7.41 20.74
CA ASN A 37 17.50 -8.53 20.65
C ASN A 37 18.31 -8.55 19.35
N GLN A 38 17.82 -7.92 18.29
CA GLN A 38 18.51 -7.80 16.99
C GLN A 38 19.38 -6.53 16.89
N THR A 39 19.45 -5.73 17.94
CA THR A 39 20.21 -4.47 17.98
C THR A 39 21.52 -4.66 18.75
N PRO A 40 22.70 -4.30 18.19
CA PRO A 40 22.91 -3.65 16.89
C PRO A 40 22.82 -4.60 15.69
N HIS A 41 22.30 -4.10 14.57
CA HIS A 41 22.23 -4.83 13.31
C HIS A 41 23.61 -4.98 12.62
N CYS A 42 23.72 -5.96 11.71
CA CYS A 42 24.93 -6.20 10.92
C CYS A 42 25.24 -5.06 9.94
N LYS A 43 26.36 -4.37 10.13
CA LYS A 43 26.75 -3.22 9.31
C LYS A 43 26.98 -3.52 7.82
N PHE A 44 27.52 -4.70 7.48
CA PHE A 44 27.67 -5.09 6.07
C PHE A 44 26.31 -5.27 5.38
N GLY A 45 25.29 -5.72 6.12
CA GLY A 45 23.93 -5.83 5.62
C GLY A 45 23.29 -4.46 5.45
N GLU A 46 23.39 -3.60 6.48
CA GLU A 46 22.85 -2.23 6.44
C GLU A 46 23.45 -1.39 5.31
N GLN A 47 24.75 -1.57 5.01
CA GLN A 47 25.43 -0.84 3.93
C GLN A 47 25.29 -1.51 2.55
N GLY A 48 24.70 -2.72 2.48
CA GLY A 48 24.58 -3.49 1.24
C GLY A 48 25.88 -4.11 0.71
N THR A 49 26.95 -4.13 1.50
CA THR A 49 28.32 -4.53 1.08
C THR A 49 28.62 -6.02 1.26
N CYS A 50 27.62 -6.82 1.61
CA CYS A 50 27.66 -8.28 1.67
C CYS A 50 27.04 -8.90 0.41
N CYS A 51 27.65 -9.95 -0.15
CA CYS A 51 27.12 -10.71 -1.29
C CYS A 51 27.00 -12.20 -0.95
N ARG A 52 25.80 -12.76 -1.21
CA ARG A 52 25.45 -14.18 -0.99
C ARG A 52 24.86 -14.85 -2.24
N ILE A 53 25.14 -14.32 -3.42
CA ILE A 53 24.51 -14.77 -4.68
C ILE A 53 25.04 -16.14 -5.14
N CYS A 54 26.22 -16.58 -4.66
CA CYS A 54 26.77 -17.91 -4.96
C CYS A 54 27.54 -18.49 -3.76
N THR A 55 27.87 -19.78 -3.84
CA THR A 55 28.55 -20.56 -2.79
C THR A 55 30.07 -20.44 -2.77
N MET A 56 30.68 -19.66 -3.68
CA MET A 56 32.09 -19.26 -3.50
C MET A 56 32.26 -18.37 -2.26
N GLY A 57 31.26 -17.51 -1.99
CA GLY A 57 31.19 -16.67 -0.80
C GLY A 57 30.66 -17.41 0.44
N PRO A 58 30.09 -16.69 1.44
CA PRO A 58 29.71 -15.28 1.42
C PRO A 58 30.88 -14.30 1.29
N CYS A 59 30.74 -13.29 0.43
CA CYS A 59 31.72 -12.21 0.30
C CYS A 59 31.28 -10.99 1.13
N ARG A 60 32.23 -10.31 1.77
CA ARG A 60 32.03 -9.00 2.40
C ARG A 60 33.12 -8.04 1.95
N ILE A 61 32.76 -6.83 1.55
CA ILE A 61 33.74 -5.85 1.07
C ILE A 61 34.31 -5.07 2.25
N THR A 62 35.64 -5.02 2.31
CA THR A 62 36.40 -4.26 3.32
C THR A 62 37.60 -3.60 2.65
N PRO A 63 38.28 -2.64 3.29
CA PRO A 63 39.53 -2.09 2.73
C PRO A 63 40.60 -3.15 2.43
N LYS A 64 40.64 -4.26 3.19
CA LYS A 64 41.57 -5.38 2.97
C LYS A 64 41.12 -6.35 1.87
N ALA A 65 39.82 -6.41 1.61
CA ALA A 65 39.20 -7.26 0.59
C ALA A 65 38.23 -6.39 -0.24
N PRO A 66 38.77 -5.54 -1.14
CA PRO A 66 37.97 -4.53 -1.85
C PRO A 66 37.08 -5.13 -2.95
N ARG A 67 37.22 -6.43 -3.24
CA ARG A 67 36.42 -7.18 -4.21
C ARG A 67 35.98 -8.51 -3.60
N GLY A 68 34.84 -9.01 -4.07
CA GLY A 68 34.43 -10.40 -3.84
C GLY A 68 35.32 -11.37 -4.62
N ILE A 69 35.18 -12.67 -4.36
CA ILE A 69 36.01 -13.73 -4.97
C ILE A 69 35.97 -13.70 -6.50
N CYS A 70 34.80 -13.45 -7.09
CA CYS A 70 34.65 -13.34 -8.55
C CYS A 70 35.17 -12.02 -9.14
N GLY A 71 35.74 -11.14 -8.32
CA GLY A 71 36.25 -9.83 -8.74
C GLY A 71 35.23 -8.68 -8.70
N CYS A 72 33.97 -8.90 -8.33
CA CYS A 72 33.01 -7.79 -8.20
C CYS A 72 33.39 -6.87 -7.05
N ASP A 73 33.44 -5.56 -7.32
CA ASP A 73 33.61 -4.53 -6.30
C ASP A 73 32.30 -4.23 -5.54
N VAL A 74 32.38 -3.27 -4.61
CA VAL A 74 31.26 -2.85 -3.78
C VAL A 74 30.10 -2.26 -4.59
N HIS A 75 30.39 -1.55 -5.68
CA HIS A 75 29.36 -0.87 -6.47
C HIS A 75 28.50 -1.87 -7.23
N GLY A 76 29.14 -2.84 -7.89
CA GLY A 76 28.42 -3.94 -8.54
C GLY A 76 27.71 -4.87 -7.57
N ILE A 77 28.19 -5.03 -6.33
CA ILE A 77 27.50 -5.83 -5.29
C ILE A 77 26.25 -5.08 -4.80
N VAL A 78 26.41 -3.81 -4.42
CA VAL A 78 25.30 -2.99 -3.92
C VAL A 78 24.22 -2.81 -4.99
N GLY A 79 24.60 -2.54 -6.24
CA GLY A 79 23.64 -2.43 -7.35
C GLY A 79 22.85 -3.72 -7.59
N ARG A 80 23.51 -4.88 -7.47
CA ARG A 80 22.84 -6.18 -7.60
C ARG A 80 21.89 -6.47 -6.44
N ASN A 81 22.31 -6.14 -5.22
CA ASN A 81 21.47 -6.28 -4.03
C ASN A 81 20.24 -5.40 -4.14
N PHE A 82 20.40 -4.13 -4.54
CA PHE A 82 19.28 -3.21 -4.77
C PHE A 82 18.32 -3.74 -5.84
N LEU A 83 18.83 -4.19 -6.99
CA LEU A 83 18.00 -4.74 -8.07
C LEU A 83 17.23 -6.00 -7.63
N ARG A 84 17.84 -6.91 -6.86
CA ARG A 84 17.12 -8.09 -6.32
C ARG A 84 16.03 -7.69 -5.33
N PHE A 85 16.30 -6.67 -4.51
CA PHE A 85 15.34 -6.15 -3.53
C PHE A 85 14.14 -5.51 -4.24
N THR A 86 14.37 -4.76 -5.32
CA THR A 86 13.32 -4.26 -6.22
C THR A 86 12.54 -5.40 -6.86
N ALA A 87 13.22 -6.41 -7.42
CA ALA A 87 12.58 -7.54 -8.10
C ALA A 87 11.70 -8.37 -7.16
N GLY A 88 12.14 -8.57 -5.89
CA GLY A 88 11.31 -9.20 -4.86
C GLY A 88 10.02 -8.40 -4.61
N GLY A 89 10.12 -7.07 -4.58
CA GLY A 89 8.96 -6.19 -4.43
C GLY A 89 8.02 -6.27 -5.61
N SER A 90 8.55 -6.13 -6.83
CA SER A 90 7.75 -6.21 -8.06
C SER A 90 7.06 -7.57 -8.20
N ALA A 91 7.72 -8.67 -7.80
CA ALA A 91 7.13 -10.01 -7.83
C ALA A 91 5.89 -10.12 -6.94
N THR A 92 5.90 -9.51 -5.75
CA THR A 92 4.74 -9.60 -4.84
C THR A 92 3.51 -8.84 -5.34
N HIS A 93 3.66 -7.68 -5.97
CA HIS A 93 2.53 -6.99 -6.62
C HIS A 93 2.15 -7.62 -7.96
N SER A 94 3.10 -8.25 -8.67
CA SER A 94 2.80 -9.09 -9.84
C SER A 94 1.83 -10.20 -9.46
N ASP A 95 2.18 -11.01 -8.45
CA ASP A 95 1.36 -12.17 -8.07
C ASP A 95 0.00 -11.75 -7.51
N HIS A 96 -0.05 -10.66 -6.71
CA HIS A 96 -1.31 -10.08 -6.26
C HIS A 96 -2.23 -9.70 -7.44
N GLY A 97 -1.72 -8.92 -8.41
CA GLY A 97 -2.51 -8.54 -9.58
C GLY A 97 -2.94 -9.74 -10.43
N ARG A 98 -2.11 -10.79 -10.50
CA ARG A 98 -2.44 -12.02 -11.25
C ARG A 98 -3.58 -12.80 -10.60
N GLU A 99 -3.56 -12.96 -9.28
CA GLU A 99 -4.63 -13.65 -8.56
C GLU A 99 -5.97 -12.90 -8.68
N ILE A 100 -5.95 -11.57 -8.74
CA ILE A 100 -7.14 -10.77 -9.07
C ILE A 100 -7.63 -11.06 -10.50
N CYS A 101 -6.74 -11.15 -11.49
CA CYS A 101 -7.14 -11.55 -12.84
C CYS A 101 -7.75 -12.97 -12.86
N HIS A 102 -7.16 -13.93 -12.16
CA HIS A 102 -7.73 -15.28 -12.03
C HIS A 102 -9.11 -15.25 -11.38
N THR A 103 -9.31 -14.43 -10.35
CA THR A 103 -10.62 -14.24 -9.73
C THR A 103 -11.64 -13.60 -10.69
N LEU A 104 -11.21 -12.63 -11.51
CA LEU A 104 -12.06 -12.04 -12.56
C LEU A 104 -12.47 -13.06 -13.62
N HIS A 105 -11.59 -13.99 -13.98
CA HIS A 105 -11.90 -15.06 -14.93
C HIS A 105 -12.98 -16.00 -14.38
N GLU A 106 -13.09 -16.14 -13.06
CA GLU A 106 -14.07 -16.99 -12.39
C GLU A 106 -15.36 -16.24 -12.03
N ALA A 107 -15.53 -14.99 -12.48
CA ALA A 107 -16.74 -14.22 -12.24
C ALA A 107 -17.94 -14.81 -13.02
N ASP A 108 -19.08 -14.96 -12.34
CA ASP A 108 -20.32 -15.53 -12.87
C ASP A 108 -21.54 -14.88 -12.18
N PRO A 109 -22.66 -14.63 -12.87
CA PRO A 109 -23.84 -13.99 -12.26
C PRO A 109 -24.40 -14.74 -11.05
N ASN A 110 -24.18 -16.06 -10.97
CA ASN A 110 -24.59 -16.95 -9.90
C ASN A 110 -23.41 -17.44 -9.04
N GLY A 111 -22.18 -16.99 -9.33
CA GLY A 111 -20.97 -17.35 -8.58
C GLY A 111 -20.73 -16.48 -7.35
N ASN A 112 -19.65 -16.80 -6.62
CA ASN A 112 -19.17 -16.03 -5.47
C ASN A 112 -18.71 -14.62 -5.88
N TYR A 113 -18.12 -14.50 -7.07
CA TYR A 113 -17.61 -13.24 -7.61
C TYR A 113 -18.42 -12.81 -8.82
N LYS A 114 -18.73 -11.52 -8.87
CA LYS A 114 -19.59 -10.90 -9.89
C LYS A 114 -18.92 -9.64 -10.41
N VAL A 115 -19.33 -9.19 -11.58
CA VAL A 115 -18.94 -7.87 -12.09
C VAL A 115 -19.78 -6.81 -11.36
N LYS A 116 -19.18 -6.14 -10.36
CA LYS A 116 -19.83 -5.08 -9.57
C LYS A 116 -19.71 -3.70 -10.22
N ASP A 117 -18.70 -3.48 -11.06
CA ASP A 117 -18.53 -2.24 -11.83
C ASP A 117 -18.39 -2.52 -13.34
N PRO A 118 -19.52 -2.72 -14.05
CA PRO A 118 -19.51 -3.01 -15.48
C PRO A 118 -19.05 -1.82 -16.32
N GLU A 119 -19.32 -0.58 -15.89
CA GLU A 119 -18.89 0.63 -16.58
C GLU A 119 -17.36 0.73 -16.62
N LYS A 120 -16.71 0.41 -15.50
CA LYS A 120 -15.24 0.37 -15.42
C LYS A 120 -14.65 -0.74 -16.29
N LEU A 121 -15.22 -1.94 -16.29
CA LEU A 121 -14.79 -3.02 -17.18
C LEU A 121 -14.85 -2.62 -18.65
N ILE A 122 -15.98 -2.03 -19.08
CA ILE A 122 -16.17 -1.53 -20.45
C ILE A 122 -15.18 -0.42 -20.78
N ARG A 123 -14.88 0.49 -19.85
CA ARG A 123 -13.89 1.56 -20.04
C ARG A 123 -12.50 0.99 -20.31
N ILE A 124 -12.06 0.02 -19.50
CA ILE A 124 -10.74 -0.62 -19.68
C ILE A 124 -10.70 -1.40 -21.00
N ALA A 125 -11.78 -2.12 -21.34
CA ALA A 125 -11.89 -2.84 -22.61
C ALA A 125 -11.74 -1.90 -23.82
N LYS A 126 -12.45 -0.77 -23.82
CA LYS A 126 -12.33 0.26 -24.87
C LYS A 126 -10.93 0.86 -24.93
N GLU A 127 -10.31 1.14 -23.79
CA GLU A 127 -8.91 1.61 -23.72
C GLU A 127 -7.95 0.61 -24.39
N TRP A 128 -8.23 -0.68 -24.29
CA TRP A 128 -7.40 -1.76 -24.85
C TRP A 128 -7.79 -2.17 -26.28
N GLY A 129 -8.80 -1.52 -26.86
CA GLY A 129 -9.30 -1.79 -28.21
C GLY A 129 -10.13 -3.07 -28.33
N VAL A 130 -10.74 -3.52 -27.24
CA VAL A 130 -11.63 -4.69 -27.20
C VAL A 130 -13.06 -4.26 -27.52
N GLU A 131 -13.71 -4.97 -28.44
CA GLU A 131 -15.11 -4.71 -28.81
C GLU A 131 -16.03 -4.99 -27.62
N THR A 132 -17.01 -4.12 -27.37
CA THR A 132 -17.90 -4.19 -26.19
C THR A 132 -19.38 -4.17 -26.56
N GLU A 133 -19.74 -3.73 -27.76
CA GLU A 133 -21.14 -3.61 -28.15
C GLU A 133 -21.80 -4.99 -28.32
N GLY A 134 -22.92 -5.21 -27.63
CA GLY A 134 -23.70 -6.46 -27.73
C GLY A 134 -23.09 -7.69 -27.05
N LYS A 135 -21.93 -7.58 -26.39
CA LYS A 135 -21.33 -8.67 -25.62
C LYS A 135 -21.99 -8.80 -24.24
N ASP A 136 -22.09 -10.05 -23.76
CA ASP A 136 -22.39 -10.29 -22.35
C ASP A 136 -21.25 -9.77 -21.48
N ILE A 137 -21.59 -9.26 -20.29
CA ILE A 137 -20.61 -8.65 -19.40
C ILE A 137 -19.63 -9.66 -18.80
N TYR A 138 -20.04 -10.91 -18.62
CA TYR A 138 -19.17 -11.97 -18.09
C TYR A 138 -18.28 -12.54 -19.19
N ASP A 139 -18.78 -12.67 -20.42
CA ASP A 139 -17.93 -12.97 -21.59
C ASP A 139 -16.82 -11.91 -21.73
N LEU A 140 -17.19 -10.63 -21.60
CA LEU A 140 -16.22 -9.53 -21.61
C LEU A 140 -15.25 -9.61 -20.42
N ALA A 141 -15.72 -9.97 -19.22
CA ALA A 141 -14.86 -10.12 -18.04
C ALA A 141 -13.82 -11.23 -18.22
N HIS A 142 -14.22 -12.37 -18.78
CA HIS A 142 -13.34 -13.50 -19.07
C HIS A 142 -12.30 -13.13 -20.14
N GLU A 143 -12.72 -12.51 -21.24
CA GLU A 143 -11.83 -12.02 -22.30
C GLU A 143 -10.81 -11.00 -21.76
N MET A 144 -11.28 -10.03 -20.97
CA MET A 144 -10.41 -9.02 -20.37
C MET A 144 -9.44 -9.63 -19.35
N SER A 145 -9.87 -10.63 -18.59
CA SER A 145 -8.98 -11.38 -17.70
C SER A 145 -7.89 -12.11 -18.46
N GLU A 146 -8.22 -12.82 -19.54
CA GLU A 146 -7.23 -13.54 -20.37
C GLU A 146 -6.21 -12.57 -21.01
N LEU A 147 -6.70 -11.46 -21.56
CA LEU A 147 -5.84 -10.40 -22.11
C LEU A 147 -4.93 -9.79 -21.04
N ALA A 148 -5.42 -9.63 -19.82
CA ALA A 148 -4.63 -9.12 -18.72
C ALA A 148 -3.59 -10.12 -18.23
N LEU A 149 -3.94 -11.41 -18.16
CA LEU A 149 -2.99 -12.49 -17.82
C LEU A 149 -1.83 -12.53 -18.84
N MET A 150 -2.07 -12.17 -20.10
CA MET A 150 -1.01 -12.02 -21.09
C MET A 150 -0.03 -10.87 -20.78
N GLU A 151 -0.41 -9.83 -20.04
CA GLU A 151 0.52 -8.76 -19.64
C GLU A 151 1.64 -9.26 -18.71
N TYR A 152 1.42 -10.40 -18.03
CA TYR A 152 2.41 -10.99 -17.15
C TYR A 152 3.49 -11.79 -17.89
N GLY A 153 3.15 -12.38 -19.06
CA GLY A 153 4.02 -13.31 -19.78
C GLY A 153 4.16 -13.09 -21.29
N LYS A 154 3.61 -12.01 -21.86
CA LYS A 154 3.62 -11.78 -23.31
C LYS A 154 5.03 -11.78 -23.93
N PRO A 155 5.18 -12.32 -25.16
CA PRO A 155 6.49 -12.47 -25.79
C PRO A 155 7.06 -11.16 -26.34
N PHE A 156 6.22 -10.20 -26.74
CA PHE A 156 6.65 -8.98 -27.42
C PHE A 156 5.89 -7.75 -26.92
N GLY A 157 6.47 -6.57 -27.16
CA GLY A 157 5.88 -5.29 -26.81
C GLY A 157 6.04 -4.89 -25.34
N THR A 158 5.46 -3.74 -25.00
CA THR A 158 5.45 -3.14 -23.66
C THR A 158 4.07 -3.21 -23.03
N GLN A 159 3.97 -2.93 -21.73
CA GLN A 159 2.70 -2.96 -21.00
C GLN A 159 1.66 -2.00 -21.60
N ARG A 160 0.38 -2.42 -21.60
CA ARG A 160 -0.73 -1.66 -22.21
C ARG A 160 -1.01 -0.35 -21.49
N PHE A 161 -0.98 -0.36 -20.16
CA PHE A 161 -1.31 0.81 -19.35
C PHE A 161 -0.28 1.94 -19.38
N LEU A 162 0.90 1.74 -19.99
CA LEU A 162 1.87 2.83 -20.19
C LEU A 162 1.27 3.99 -21.01
N LYS A 163 0.27 3.70 -21.85
CA LYS A 163 -0.44 4.71 -22.66
C LYS A 163 -1.27 5.70 -21.84
N ARG A 164 -1.51 5.43 -20.56
CA ARG A 164 -2.19 6.37 -19.65
C ARG A 164 -1.29 7.54 -19.22
N ALA A 165 0.04 7.37 -19.25
CA ALA A 165 0.97 8.45 -18.94
C ALA A 165 1.02 9.51 -20.07
N PRO A 166 1.37 10.78 -19.78
CA PRO A 166 1.59 11.79 -20.81
C PRO A 166 2.66 11.36 -21.82
N GLN A 167 2.60 11.88 -23.04
CA GLN A 167 3.51 11.51 -24.13
C GLN A 167 4.99 11.72 -23.74
N HIS A 168 5.33 12.86 -23.12
CA HIS A 168 6.68 13.14 -22.64
C HIS A 168 7.24 12.04 -21.72
N THR A 169 6.42 11.54 -20.79
CA THR A 169 6.82 10.47 -19.88
C THR A 169 7.05 9.15 -20.63
N GLN A 170 6.22 8.84 -21.62
CA GLN A 170 6.40 7.66 -22.48
C GLN A 170 7.70 7.76 -23.29
N GLU A 171 7.99 8.93 -23.86
CA GLU A 171 9.22 9.19 -24.63
C GLU A 171 10.47 9.05 -23.76
N ILE A 172 10.43 9.49 -22.49
CA ILE A 172 11.49 9.22 -21.51
C ILE A 172 11.69 7.71 -21.35
N TRP A 173 10.62 6.95 -21.13
CA TRP A 173 10.75 5.51 -20.91
C TRP A 173 11.31 4.77 -22.12
N GLU A 174 10.99 5.21 -23.32
CA GLU A 174 11.54 4.68 -24.57
C GLU A 174 13.02 5.08 -24.72
N ARG A 175 13.36 6.37 -24.56
CA ARG A 175 14.72 6.91 -24.67
C ARG A 175 15.69 6.25 -23.68
N GLU A 176 15.24 6.06 -22.45
CA GLU A 176 16.05 5.48 -21.38
C GLU A 176 16.01 3.94 -21.36
N GLU A 177 15.28 3.33 -22.30
CA GLU A 177 15.04 1.89 -22.44
C GLU A 177 14.43 1.20 -21.20
N ILE A 178 13.63 1.95 -20.44
CA ILE A 178 12.98 1.49 -19.20
C ILE A 178 11.47 1.23 -19.36
N ALA A 179 10.90 1.37 -20.56
CA ALA A 179 9.52 0.95 -20.82
C ALA A 179 9.36 -0.57 -20.52
N PRO A 180 8.55 -0.97 -19.52
CA PRO A 180 8.48 -2.35 -19.08
C PRO A 180 7.82 -3.26 -20.14
N ARG A 181 8.38 -4.47 -20.28
CA ARG A 181 7.80 -5.57 -21.08
C ARG A 181 6.75 -6.30 -20.23
N ALA A 182 6.62 -7.62 -20.41
CA ALA A 182 5.80 -8.44 -19.54
C ALA A 182 6.24 -8.35 -18.06
N ILE A 183 5.27 -8.35 -17.13
CA ILE A 183 5.50 -8.10 -15.70
C ILE A 183 6.52 -9.12 -15.13
N ASP A 184 6.30 -10.42 -15.35
CA ASP A 184 7.18 -11.47 -14.82
C ASP A 184 8.54 -11.49 -15.52
N ARG A 185 8.58 -11.02 -16.76
CA ARG A 185 9.83 -10.94 -17.50
C ARG A 185 10.78 -9.95 -16.84
N GLU A 186 10.31 -8.84 -16.31
CA GLU A 186 11.19 -7.89 -15.63
C GLU A 186 11.74 -8.45 -14.31
N VAL A 187 10.94 -9.25 -13.58
CA VAL A 187 11.42 -9.99 -12.40
C VAL A 187 12.49 -11.01 -12.80
N ALA A 188 12.21 -11.87 -13.79
CA ALA A 188 13.14 -12.90 -14.24
C ALA A 188 14.44 -12.31 -14.82
N CYS A 189 14.33 -11.22 -15.59
CA CYS A 189 15.46 -10.48 -16.15
C CYS A 189 16.33 -9.91 -15.03
N SER A 190 15.73 -9.32 -13.99
CA SER A 190 16.45 -8.78 -12.84
C SER A 190 17.22 -9.85 -12.07
N LEU A 191 16.61 -11.01 -11.83
CA LEU A 191 17.30 -12.14 -11.18
C LEU A 191 18.43 -12.72 -12.04
N HIS A 192 18.25 -12.80 -13.37
CA HIS A 192 19.30 -13.21 -14.31
C HIS A 192 20.45 -12.20 -14.31
N MET A 193 20.16 -10.91 -14.52
CA MET A 193 21.18 -9.85 -14.59
C MET A 193 22.07 -9.80 -13.35
N THR A 194 21.52 -10.15 -12.19
CA THR A 194 22.24 -10.14 -10.90
C THR A 194 23.01 -11.43 -10.62
N HIS A 195 22.89 -12.49 -11.44
CA HIS A 195 23.61 -13.74 -11.27
C HIS A 195 25.15 -13.55 -11.28
N MET A 196 25.88 -14.52 -10.73
CA MET A 196 27.34 -14.55 -10.78
C MET A 196 27.81 -14.54 -12.24
N GLY A 197 28.77 -13.66 -12.58
CA GLY A 197 29.28 -13.51 -13.95
C GLY A 197 28.40 -12.68 -14.89
N CYS A 198 27.30 -12.09 -14.41
CA CYS A 198 26.45 -11.18 -15.18
C CYS A 198 26.75 -9.70 -14.84
N SER A 199 25.73 -8.83 -14.89
CA SER A 199 25.91 -7.38 -14.76
C SER A 199 26.50 -6.99 -13.41
N SER A 200 27.52 -6.13 -13.46
CA SER A 200 28.13 -5.48 -12.29
C SER A 200 28.27 -3.98 -12.45
N LEU A 201 27.70 -3.40 -13.52
CA LEU A 201 27.71 -1.97 -13.79
C LEU A 201 26.52 -1.30 -13.07
N PRO A 202 26.76 -0.35 -12.14
CA PRO A 202 25.68 0.30 -11.38
C PRO A 202 24.57 0.91 -12.23
N GLU A 203 24.91 1.60 -13.32
CA GLU A 203 23.94 2.27 -14.19
C GLU A 203 22.96 1.27 -14.82
N ALA A 204 23.48 0.16 -15.34
CA ALA A 204 22.65 -0.90 -15.93
C ALA A 204 21.72 -1.54 -14.89
N LEU A 205 22.21 -1.73 -13.66
CA LEU A 205 21.45 -2.33 -12.55
C LEU A 205 20.36 -1.38 -12.03
N VAL A 206 20.65 -0.08 -11.92
CA VAL A 206 19.67 0.94 -11.51
C VAL A 206 18.61 1.13 -12.60
N ARG A 207 18.98 1.17 -13.89
CA ARG A 207 18.00 1.23 -14.99
C ARG A 207 17.04 0.06 -14.99
N GLN A 208 17.56 -1.16 -14.80
CA GLN A 208 16.69 -2.33 -14.66
C GLN A 208 15.82 -2.26 -13.39
N SER A 209 16.28 -1.62 -12.31
CA SER A 209 15.47 -1.40 -11.10
C SER A 209 14.29 -0.46 -11.38
N LEU A 210 14.53 0.64 -12.10
CA LEU A 210 13.46 1.54 -12.55
C LEU A 210 12.46 0.79 -13.45
N ARG A 211 12.95 0.02 -14.41
CA ARG A 211 12.11 -0.81 -15.32
C ARG A 211 11.29 -1.86 -14.57
N SER A 212 11.89 -2.57 -13.62
CA SER A 212 11.19 -3.56 -12.78
C SER A 212 10.12 -2.88 -11.93
N GLY A 213 10.44 -1.74 -11.31
CA GLY A 213 9.44 -0.92 -10.61
C GLY A 213 8.29 -0.54 -11.52
N LEU A 214 8.57 0.05 -12.70
CA LEU A 214 7.53 0.45 -13.66
C LEU A 214 6.61 -0.71 -14.03
N SER A 215 7.17 -1.93 -14.17
CA SER A 215 6.40 -3.14 -14.47
C SER A 215 5.40 -3.52 -13.37
N ASP A 216 5.64 -3.06 -12.15
CA ASP A 216 4.73 -3.16 -11.01
C ASP A 216 3.72 -2.00 -11.05
N GLY A 217 4.16 -0.75 -10.92
CA GLY A 217 3.26 0.41 -10.77
C GLY A 217 2.29 0.64 -11.93
N TRP A 218 2.78 0.51 -13.16
CA TRP A 218 1.98 0.62 -14.40
C TRP A 218 1.58 -0.74 -14.98
N GLY A 219 1.81 -1.82 -14.23
CA GLY A 219 1.48 -3.20 -14.61
C GLY A 219 0.77 -3.91 -13.47
N GLY A 220 1.47 -4.73 -12.70
CA GLY A 220 0.88 -5.58 -11.66
C GLY A 220 -0.05 -4.85 -10.67
N SER A 221 0.41 -3.74 -10.08
CA SER A 221 -0.39 -2.92 -9.16
C SER A 221 -1.61 -2.29 -9.84
N MET A 222 -1.44 -1.77 -11.05
CA MET A 222 -2.54 -1.14 -11.81
C MET A 222 -3.59 -2.18 -12.23
N MET A 223 -3.15 -3.38 -12.63
CA MET A 223 -4.03 -4.50 -12.96
C MET A 223 -4.84 -4.94 -11.74
N GLY A 224 -4.16 -5.15 -10.61
CA GLY A 224 -4.80 -5.52 -9.35
C GLY A 224 -5.82 -4.48 -8.92
N THR A 225 -5.50 -3.19 -9.05
CA THR A 225 -6.39 -2.08 -8.68
C THR A 225 -7.62 -1.98 -9.58
N GLU A 226 -7.42 -1.93 -10.89
CA GLU A 226 -8.51 -1.75 -11.86
C GLU A 226 -9.51 -2.91 -11.81
N PHE A 227 -9.04 -4.15 -11.70
CA PHE A 227 -9.92 -5.31 -11.66
C PHE A 227 -10.46 -5.65 -10.27
N SER A 228 -9.78 -5.25 -9.18
CA SER A 228 -10.41 -5.26 -7.86
C SER A 228 -11.62 -4.33 -7.84
N ASP A 229 -11.55 -3.18 -8.51
CA ASP A 229 -12.71 -2.29 -8.63
C ASP A 229 -13.83 -2.89 -9.48
N VAL A 230 -13.50 -3.63 -10.56
CA VAL A 230 -14.51 -4.36 -11.35
C VAL A 230 -15.21 -5.44 -10.52
N LEU A 231 -14.45 -6.22 -9.74
CA LEU A 231 -14.95 -7.34 -8.94
C LEU A 231 -15.68 -6.92 -7.66
N PHE A 232 -15.12 -5.94 -6.96
CA PHE A 232 -15.55 -5.57 -5.61
C PHE A 232 -16.26 -4.22 -5.56
N GLY A 233 -16.23 -3.46 -6.66
CA GLY A 233 -16.82 -2.13 -6.79
C GLY A 233 -15.78 -1.03 -6.62
N THR A 234 -15.84 -0.01 -7.48
CA THR A 234 -14.98 1.18 -7.35
C THR A 234 -15.26 1.89 -6.02
N PRO A 235 -14.24 2.15 -5.18
CA PRO A 235 -14.39 2.86 -3.91
C PRO A 235 -15.10 4.20 -4.02
N LYS A 236 -15.87 4.54 -2.98
CA LYS A 236 -16.58 5.81 -2.82
C LYS A 236 -16.37 6.33 -1.39
N PRO A 237 -16.47 7.65 -1.15
CA PRO A 237 -16.32 8.22 0.18
C PRO A 237 -17.29 7.56 1.17
N ILE A 238 -16.75 6.93 2.20
CA ILE A 238 -17.49 6.19 3.22
C ILE A 238 -16.88 6.45 4.60
N GLU A 239 -17.74 6.54 5.60
CA GLU A 239 -17.32 6.71 6.99
C GLU A 239 -16.91 5.36 7.59
N THR A 240 -15.85 5.36 8.40
CA THR A 240 -15.39 4.21 9.17
C THR A 240 -14.73 4.68 10.47
N GLU A 241 -14.22 3.72 11.25
CA GLU A 241 -13.45 3.96 12.47
C GLU A 241 -12.09 3.26 12.39
N ALA A 242 -11.11 3.79 13.10
CA ALA A 242 -9.76 3.24 13.14
C ALA A 242 -9.19 3.16 14.55
N ASN A 243 -8.24 2.24 14.73
CA ASN A 243 -7.49 1.88 15.96
C ASN A 243 -8.14 0.74 16.78
N LEU A 244 -7.40 0.20 17.75
CA LEU A 244 -7.74 -1.05 18.44
C LEU A 244 -9.10 -1.02 19.15
N GLY A 245 -9.61 0.16 19.53
CA GLY A 245 -10.93 0.33 20.13
C GLY A 245 -12.12 -0.01 19.21
N VAL A 246 -11.86 -0.37 17.94
CA VAL A 246 -12.89 -0.92 17.04
C VAL A 246 -13.23 -2.38 17.34
N MET A 247 -12.38 -3.09 18.10
CA MET A 247 -12.70 -4.42 18.61
C MET A 247 -13.77 -4.34 19.71
N LYS A 248 -14.57 -5.40 19.85
CA LYS A 248 -15.72 -5.41 20.77
C LYS A 248 -15.68 -6.58 21.75
N GLU A 249 -15.91 -6.29 23.02
CA GLU A 249 -15.93 -7.30 24.08
C GLU A 249 -17.12 -8.27 23.99
N ASP A 250 -18.22 -7.84 23.39
CA ASP A 250 -19.48 -8.58 23.34
C ASP A 250 -19.82 -9.11 21.95
N GLU A 251 -18.93 -8.98 20.97
CA GLU A 251 -19.08 -9.54 19.62
C GLU A 251 -17.90 -10.46 19.26
N VAL A 252 -18.10 -11.32 18.27
CA VAL A 252 -17.05 -12.16 17.67
C VAL A 252 -16.14 -11.27 16.83
N ASN A 253 -14.87 -11.10 17.19
CA ASN A 253 -13.90 -10.31 16.43
C ASN A 253 -13.13 -11.18 15.44
N ILE A 254 -13.32 -10.91 14.15
CA ILE A 254 -12.57 -11.51 13.04
C ILE A 254 -11.64 -10.44 12.46
N ILE A 255 -10.34 -10.70 12.46
CA ILE A 255 -9.35 -9.81 11.87
C ILE A 255 -8.95 -10.32 10.49
N VAL A 256 -9.21 -9.54 9.44
CA VAL A 256 -8.69 -9.81 8.10
C VAL A 256 -7.36 -9.09 7.90
N HIS A 257 -6.31 -9.82 7.51
CA HIS A 257 -4.96 -9.26 7.43
C HIS A 257 -4.16 -9.83 6.26
N GLY A 258 -3.60 -8.94 5.43
CA GLY A 258 -2.84 -9.35 4.27
C GLY A 258 -2.92 -8.28 3.18
N HIS A 259 -3.04 -8.73 1.93
CA HIS A 259 -3.08 -7.91 0.73
C HIS A 259 -4.17 -8.32 -0.27
N ASP A 260 -4.52 -9.60 -0.41
CA ASP A 260 -5.50 -10.05 -1.40
C ASP A 260 -6.94 -9.86 -0.87
N PRO A 261 -7.75 -8.96 -1.48
CA PRO A 261 -9.10 -8.71 -1.02
C PRO A 261 -10.07 -9.88 -1.25
N SER A 262 -9.77 -10.82 -2.16
CA SER A 262 -10.75 -11.77 -2.70
C SER A 262 -11.46 -12.56 -1.60
N LEU A 263 -10.71 -13.22 -0.71
CA LEU A 263 -11.32 -13.95 0.40
C LEU A 263 -11.86 -13.02 1.49
N SER A 264 -11.20 -11.90 1.76
CA SER A 264 -11.63 -10.97 2.80
C SER A 264 -12.98 -10.32 2.52
N GLU A 265 -13.28 -10.05 1.24
CA GLU A 265 -14.58 -9.56 0.77
C GLU A 265 -15.68 -10.58 1.04
N MET A 266 -15.39 -11.87 0.80
CA MET A 266 -16.32 -12.96 1.12
C MET A 266 -16.51 -13.14 2.64
N ILE A 267 -15.45 -13.00 3.45
CA ILE A 267 -15.56 -13.04 4.92
C ILE A 267 -16.47 -11.93 5.42
N CYS A 268 -16.32 -10.71 4.89
CA CYS A 268 -17.20 -9.60 5.25
C CYS A 268 -18.66 -9.90 4.84
N GLU A 269 -18.89 -10.48 3.65
CA GLU A 269 -20.23 -10.86 3.19
C GLU A 269 -20.90 -11.90 4.09
N TYR A 270 -20.19 -12.96 4.48
CA TYR A 270 -20.73 -13.97 5.38
C TYR A 270 -20.80 -13.52 6.84
N ALA A 271 -20.00 -12.54 7.27
CA ALA A 271 -20.16 -11.94 8.60
C ALA A 271 -21.46 -11.10 8.70
N ASP A 272 -21.91 -10.53 7.58
CA ASP A 272 -23.19 -9.81 7.47
C ASP A 272 -24.40 -10.74 7.22
N ASP A 273 -24.18 -12.04 6.99
CA ASP A 273 -25.23 -13.03 6.74
C ASP A 273 -26.16 -13.18 7.97
N PRO A 274 -27.49 -13.00 7.82
CA PRO A 274 -28.45 -13.17 8.91
C PRO A 274 -28.37 -14.52 9.63
N GLU A 275 -28.05 -15.60 8.93
CA GLU A 275 -27.85 -16.94 9.53
C GLU A 275 -26.61 -16.97 10.43
N MET A 276 -25.50 -16.37 9.98
CA MET A 276 -24.26 -16.32 10.77
C MET A 276 -24.43 -15.40 11.98
N ILE A 277 -25.10 -14.26 11.84
CA ILE A 277 -25.42 -13.36 12.96
C ILE A 277 -26.33 -14.05 13.98
N ALA A 278 -27.35 -14.79 13.52
CA ALA A 278 -28.22 -15.56 14.41
C ALA A 278 -27.42 -16.66 15.15
N TYR A 279 -26.51 -17.34 14.45
CA TYR A 279 -25.65 -18.35 15.05
C TYR A 279 -24.66 -17.77 16.07
N ALA A 280 -24.09 -16.59 15.79
CA ALA A 280 -23.25 -15.87 16.76
C ALA A 280 -24.02 -15.55 18.06
N LYS A 281 -25.29 -15.17 17.94
CA LYS A 281 -26.20 -14.95 19.08
C LYS A 281 -26.51 -16.22 19.85
N GLU A 282 -26.72 -17.33 19.17
CA GLU A 282 -26.91 -18.63 19.80
C GLU A 282 -25.67 -19.06 20.61
N MET A 283 -24.47 -18.76 20.11
CA MET A 283 -23.19 -19.04 20.78
C MET A 283 -22.79 -18.00 21.84
N GLY A 284 -23.64 -17.01 22.12
CA GLY A 284 -23.50 -16.06 23.24
C GLY A 284 -22.86 -14.71 22.91
N ALA A 285 -22.53 -14.43 21.65
CA ALA A 285 -22.08 -13.11 21.19
C ALA A 285 -23.28 -12.22 20.78
N LYS A 286 -23.16 -10.90 20.81
CA LYS A 286 -24.22 -9.99 20.34
C LYS A 286 -24.25 -9.84 18.82
N GLY A 287 -23.15 -10.17 18.15
CA GLY A 287 -22.94 -10.00 16.71
C GLY A 287 -21.54 -10.45 16.28
N ILE A 288 -21.19 -10.11 15.05
CA ILE A 288 -19.89 -10.40 14.44
C ILE A 288 -19.27 -9.06 14.04
N ASN A 289 -18.05 -8.82 14.49
CA ASN A 289 -17.27 -7.63 14.22
C ASN A 289 -16.07 -8.02 13.34
N VAL A 290 -16.08 -7.60 12.07
CA VAL A 290 -14.92 -7.72 11.20
C VAL A 290 -14.12 -6.42 11.28
N ALA A 291 -12.81 -6.52 11.50
CA ALA A 291 -11.89 -5.40 11.38
C ALA A 291 -10.63 -5.82 10.62
N GLY A 292 -9.88 -4.86 10.10
CA GLY A 292 -8.74 -5.17 9.25
C GLY A 292 -7.39 -4.71 9.81
N VAL A 293 -6.32 -5.37 9.33
CA VAL A 293 -4.92 -4.91 9.48
C VAL A 293 -4.20 -4.87 8.12
N CYS A 294 -3.38 -3.84 7.87
CA CYS A 294 -2.59 -3.65 6.63
C CYS A 294 -3.43 -3.52 5.34
N CYS A 295 -2.98 -4.00 4.18
CA CYS A 295 -3.58 -3.67 2.88
C CYS A 295 -4.97 -4.26 2.69
N THR A 296 -5.21 -5.51 3.08
CA THR A 296 -6.56 -6.11 3.06
C THR A 296 -7.56 -5.25 3.83
N SER A 297 -7.16 -4.68 4.98
CA SER A 297 -7.98 -3.71 5.70
C SER A 297 -8.34 -2.48 4.89
N ASN A 298 -7.40 -1.94 4.11
CA ASN A 298 -7.63 -0.76 3.30
C ASN A 298 -8.65 -1.08 2.20
N GLU A 299 -8.54 -2.25 1.57
CA GLU A 299 -9.46 -2.70 0.51
C GLU A 299 -10.90 -2.80 1.03
N VAL A 300 -11.13 -3.49 2.15
CA VAL A 300 -12.48 -3.64 2.72
C VAL A 300 -13.00 -2.36 3.38
N ALA A 301 -12.12 -1.51 3.93
CA ALA A 301 -12.51 -0.22 4.50
C ALA A 301 -13.03 0.73 3.41
N MET A 302 -12.33 0.83 2.27
CA MET A 302 -12.71 1.70 1.17
C MET A 302 -14.01 1.31 0.45
N ARG A 303 -14.34 0.01 0.45
CA ARG A 303 -15.52 -0.51 -0.27
C ARG A 303 -16.72 -0.73 0.63
N ARG A 304 -16.51 -1.10 1.89
CA ARG A 304 -17.56 -1.51 2.82
C ARG A 304 -17.61 -0.69 4.12
N GLY A 305 -16.62 0.17 4.37
CA GLY A 305 -16.52 0.91 5.63
C GLY A 305 -16.08 0.04 6.81
N VAL A 306 -15.51 -1.15 6.57
CA VAL A 306 -15.00 -2.05 7.61
C VAL A 306 -13.93 -1.33 8.45
N PRO A 307 -14.02 -1.35 9.79
CA PRO A 307 -13.07 -0.66 10.66
C PRO A 307 -11.62 -1.14 10.50
N MET A 308 -10.68 -0.21 10.66
CA MET A 308 -9.24 -0.48 10.57
C MET A 308 -8.65 -0.67 11.97
N ALA A 309 -8.47 -1.91 12.42
CA ALA A 309 -7.95 -2.19 13.77
C ALA A 309 -6.50 -1.71 13.94
N GLY A 310 -5.67 -1.83 12.90
CA GLY A 310 -4.32 -1.33 12.97
C GLY A 310 -3.49 -1.44 11.69
N ASN A 311 -2.24 -0.97 11.80
CA ASN A 311 -1.24 -1.07 10.75
C ASN A 311 -0.21 -2.16 11.01
N PHE A 312 0.91 -2.14 10.28
CA PHE A 312 1.91 -3.20 10.27
C PHE A 312 2.45 -3.59 11.65
N LEU A 313 2.81 -2.62 12.51
CA LEU A 313 3.35 -2.92 13.84
C LEU A 313 2.26 -3.18 14.91
N GLN A 314 0.98 -3.12 14.53
CA GLN A 314 -0.14 -3.45 15.41
C GLN A 314 -0.76 -4.82 15.13
N GLN A 315 -0.23 -5.58 14.17
CA GLN A 315 -0.74 -6.92 13.85
C GLN A 315 -0.64 -7.90 15.02
N GLU A 316 0.36 -7.76 15.91
CA GLU A 316 0.44 -8.54 17.14
C GLU A 316 -0.49 -7.97 18.22
N ASN A 317 -0.69 -6.65 18.25
CA ASN A 317 -1.54 -5.97 19.23
C ASN A 317 -2.99 -6.44 19.19
N VAL A 318 -3.55 -6.70 17.99
CA VAL A 318 -4.93 -7.22 17.87
C VAL A 318 -5.11 -8.57 18.57
N VAL A 319 -4.08 -9.42 18.59
CA VAL A 319 -4.09 -10.71 19.32
C VAL A 319 -3.84 -10.49 20.81
N LEU A 320 -2.92 -9.59 21.17
CA LEU A 320 -2.62 -9.24 22.56
C LEU A 320 -3.81 -8.65 23.34
N THR A 321 -4.83 -8.14 22.64
CA THR A 321 -6.09 -7.73 23.27
C THR A 321 -6.82 -8.86 23.98
N GLY A 322 -6.52 -10.13 23.64
CA GLY A 322 -7.26 -11.29 24.12
C GLY A 322 -8.69 -11.38 23.61
N ALA A 323 -9.10 -10.52 22.67
CA ALA A 323 -10.46 -10.45 22.14
C ALA A 323 -10.60 -10.93 20.69
N CYS A 324 -9.50 -11.33 20.03
CA CYS A 324 -9.52 -11.80 18.64
C CYS A 324 -9.89 -13.29 18.57
N GLU A 325 -11.06 -13.65 18.01
CA GLU A 325 -11.43 -15.06 17.82
C GLU A 325 -10.67 -15.70 16.67
N ALA A 326 -10.51 -14.96 15.56
CA ALA A 326 -9.78 -15.42 14.40
C ALA A 326 -9.01 -14.27 13.75
N ILE A 327 -7.75 -14.51 13.43
CA ILE A 327 -6.97 -13.67 12.52
C ILE A 327 -6.70 -14.46 11.24
N VAL A 328 -7.32 -14.00 10.16
CA VAL A 328 -7.37 -14.66 8.86
C VAL A 328 -6.43 -13.94 7.93
N VAL A 329 -5.45 -14.68 7.43
CA VAL A 329 -4.35 -14.12 6.65
C VAL A 329 -4.20 -14.74 5.28
N ASP A 330 -3.85 -13.88 4.31
CA ASP A 330 -3.52 -14.28 2.94
C ASP A 330 -1.99 -14.27 2.72
N VAL A 331 -1.42 -13.20 2.19
CA VAL A 331 -0.02 -13.06 1.78
C VAL A 331 0.55 -11.70 2.22
N GLN A 332 1.89 -11.67 2.32
CA GLN A 332 2.73 -10.47 2.49
C GLN A 332 2.52 -9.68 3.80
N CYS A 333 3.63 -9.23 4.40
CA CYS A 333 3.67 -8.40 5.63
C CYS A 333 3.02 -9.01 6.90
N ILE A 334 2.70 -10.31 6.86
CA ILE A 334 2.19 -11.08 7.99
C ILE A 334 3.40 -11.62 8.76
N PHE A 335 3.47 -11.35 10.06
CA PHE A 335 4.51 -11.85 10.93
C PHE A 335 4.31 -13.34 11.18
N PRO A 336 5.33 -14.18 10.92
CA PRO A 336 5.30 -15.58 11.35
C PRO A 336 5.14 -15.73 12.87
N ALA A 337 5.47 -14.69 13.65
CA ALA A 337 5.26 -14.65 15.09
C ALA A 337 3.78 -14.71 15.51
N LEU A 338 2.83 -14.42 14.60
CA LEU A 338 1.40 -14.51 14.89
C LEU A 338 0.94 -15.94 15.22
N GLY A 339 1.57 -16.97 14.65
CA GLY A 339 1.23 -18.36 14.97
C GLY A 339 1.50 -18.71 16.44
N PRO A 340 2.77 -18.60 16.90
CA PRO A 340 3.11 -18.79 18.31
C PRO A 340 2.36 -17.83 19.25
N LEU A 341 2.16 -16.56 18.86
CA LEU A 341 1.41 -15.60 19.66
C LEU A 341 -0.06 -16.02 19.84
N SER A 342 -0.71 -16.50 18.78
CA SER A 342 -2.12 -16.92 18.83
C SER A 342 -2.34 -18.11 19.78
N LYS A 343 -1.34 -18.98 19.96
CA LYS A 343 -1.39 -20.08 20.95
C LYS A 343 -1.36 -19.61 22.41
N CYS A 344 -0.95 -18.37 22.67
CA CYS A 344 -0.97 -17.79 24.02
C CYS A 344 -2.40 -17.38 24.43
N PHE A 345 -3.31 -17.24 23.46
CA PHE A 345 -4.71 -16.89 23.64
C PHE A 345 -5.62 -17.96 23.03
N HIS A 346 -6.93 -17.70 22.90
CA HIS A 346 -7.85 -18.60 22.19
C HIS A 346 -7.85 -18.41 20.67
N THR A 347 -7.21 -17.35 20.18
CA THR A 347 -7.24 -16.92 18.77
C THR A 347 -6.91 -18.04 17.79
N LYS A 348 -7.74 -18.18 16.76
CA LYS A 348 -7.47 -19.02 15.59
C LYS A 348 -6.63 -18.25 14.58
N PHE A 349 -5.40 -18.70 14.34
CA PHE A 349 -4.59 -18.18 13.25
C PHE A 349 -4.85 -18.99 11.98
N VAL A 350 -5.45 -18.36 10.97
CA VAL A 350 -5.86 -19.05 9.74
C VAL A 350 -5.07 -18.52 8.55
N THR A 351 -4.27 -19.37 7.91
CA THR A 351 -3.61 -19.06 6.63
C THR A 351 -4.46 -19.57 5.48
N THR A 352 -4.53 -18.81 4.40
CA THR A 352 -5.46 -19.12 3.30
C THR A 352 -4.79 -19.25 1.94
N SER A 353 -3.63 -18.64 1.74
CA SER A 353 -2.89 -18.72 0.48
C SER A 353 -1.90 -19.90 0.45
N PRO A 354 -1.83 -20.67 -0.66
CA PRO A 354 -0.86 -21.76 -0.78
C PRO A 354 0.61 -21.30 -0.76
N ILE A 355 0.89 -20.03 -1.10
CA ILE A 355 2.25 -19.47 -1.16
C ILE A 355 2.69 -18.79 0.15
N ALA A 356 1.82 -18.73 1.16
CA ALA A 356 2.09 -18.09 2.45
C ALA A 356 1.58 -18.94 3.63
N GLN A 357 1.97 -20.21 3.65
CA GLN A 357 1.69 -21.09 4.78
C GLN A 357 2.67 -20.82 5.92
N MET A 358 2.15 -20.79 7.15
CA MET A 358 2.94 -20.50 8.34
C MET A 358 2.77 -21.62 9.37
N PRO A 359 3.82 -21.93 10.15
CA PRO A 359 3.70 -22.83 11.29
C PRO A 359 2.61 -22.35 12.24
N ASP A 360 2.00 -23.29 12.95
CA ASP A 360 1.00 -23.01 14.00
C ASP A 360 -0.30 -22.35 13.52
N ALA A 361 -0.52 -22.31 12.21
CA ALA A 361 -1.76 -21.88 11.59
C ALA A 361 -2.67 -23.07 11.25
N GLU A 362 -3.98 -22.84 11.29
CA GLU A 362 -4.95 -23.64 10.55
C GLU A 362 -4.89 -23.21 9.07
N TYR A 363 -4.91 -24.18 8.15
CA TYR A 363 -4.81 -23.89 6.71
C TYR A 363 -6.14 -24.15 6.02
N ILE A 364 -6.79 -23.09 5.56
CA ILE A 364 -8.03 -23.14 4.79
C ILE A 364 -7.75 -22.54 3.42
N ARG A 365 -7.39 -23.40 2.46
CA ARG A 365 -6.97 -22.98 1.12
C ARG A 365 -8.05 -22.16 0.42
N PHE A 366 -7.68 -20.96 0.01
CA PHE A 366 -8.49 -20.14 -0.89
C PHE A 366 -8.58 -20.75 -2.28
N ASN A 367 -9.78 -20.71 -2.85
CA ASN A 367 -10.08 -20.98 -4.24
C ASN A 367 -11.30 -20.13 -4.61
N ALA A 368 -11.27 -19.45 -5.77
CA ALA A 368 -12.35 -18.55 -6.15
C ALA A 368 -13.73 -19.24 -6.24
N LYS A 369 -13.77 -20.51 -6.69
CA LYS A 369 -15.00 -21.30 -6.83
C LYS A 369 -15.62 -21.70 -5.49
N THR A 370 -14.78 -21.97 -4.49
CA THR A 370 -15.23 -22.37 -3.13
C THR A 370 -15.09 -21.24 -2.11
N ALA A 371 -14.90 -20.00 -2.57
CA ALA A 371 -14.60 -18.86 -1.71
C ALA A 371 -15.70 -18.62 -0.67
N GLY A 372 -16.98 -18.75 -1.06
CA GLY A 372 -18.09 -18.60 -0.13
C GLY A 372 -18.17 -19.69 0.92
N GLU A 373 -17.95 -20.96 0.54
CA GLU A 373 -17.89 -22.09 1.47
C GLU A 373 -16.76 -21.91 2.50
N ASN A 374 -15.57 -21.53 2.01
CA ASN A 374 -14.41 -21.27 2.84
C ASN A 374 -14.64 -20.09 3.81
N ALA A 375 -15.19 -18.98 3.32
CA ALA A 375 -15.52 -17.82 4.13
C ALA A 375 -16.56 -18.16 5.22
N LYS A 376 -17.64 -18.87 4.86
CA LYS A 376 -18.66 -19.33 5.81
C LYS A 376 -18.05 -20.26 6.86
N ALA A 377 -17.15 -21.16 6.47
CA ALA A 377 -16.45 -22.04 7.41
C ALA A 377 -15.55 -21.27 8.39
N ILE A 378 -14.81 -20.26 7.90
CA ILE A 378 -13.97 -19.40 8.72
C ILE A 378 -14.80 -18.56 9.72
N VAL A 379 -15.88 -17.93 9.24
CA VAL A 379 -16.80 -17.16 10.11
C VAL A 379 -17.41 -18.06 11.18
N LYS A 380 -17.87 -19.24 10.79
CA LYS A 380 -18.40 -20.23 11.73
C LYS A 380 -17.37 -20.67 12.76
N MET A 381 -16.13 -20.95 12.35
CA MET A 381 -15.03 -21.28 13.26
C MET A 381 -14.78 -20.16 14.27
N ALA A 382 -14.76 -18.90 13.84
CA ALA A 382 -14.57 -17.77 14.74
C ALA A 382 -15.73 -17.66 15.75
N ILE A 383 -16.97 -17.83 15.29
CA ILE A 383 -18.17 -17.84 16.15
C ILE A 383 -18.06 -18.93 17.22
N GLU A 384 -17.76 -20.16 16.81
CA GLU A 384 -17.63 -21.30 17.72
C GLU A 384 -16.47 -21.11 18.72
N ASN A 385 -15.45 -20.34 18.34
CA ASN A 385 -14.30 -20.04 19.19
C ASN A 385 -14.57 -18.96 20.25
N PHE A 386 -15.65 -18.17 20.12
CA PHE A 386 -16.01 -17.12 21.08
C PHE A 386 -16.12 -17.64 22.52
N LYS A 387 -16.68 -18.85 22.70
CA LYS A 387 -16.80 -19.50 24.02
C LYS A 387 -15.45 -19.81 24.69
N ASN A 388 -14.36 -19.85 23.93
CA ASN A 388 -13.01 -20.11 24.44
C ASN A 388 -12.29 -18.82 24.85
N ARG A 389 -12.88 -17.64 24.56
CA ARG A 389 -12.37 -16.36 25.01
C ARG A 389 -12.30 -16.36 26.54
N LYS A 390 -11.15 -15.94 27.08
CA LYS A 390 -10.92 -15.82 28.52
C LYS A 390 -11.17 -14.39 28.96
N PRO A 391 -12.30 -14.07 29.63
CA PRO A 391 -12.66 -12.69 29.97
C PRO A 391 -11.58 -11.97 30.78
N GLU A 392 -10.86 -12.69 31.64
CA GLU A 392 -9.78 -12.16 32.47
C GLU A 392 -8.52 -11.74 31.69
N LEU A 393 -8.40 -12.16 30.43
CA LEU A 393 -7.32 -11.78 29.51
C LEU A 393 -7.74 -10.73 28.48
N VAL A 394 -9.02 -10.33 28.45
CA VAL A 394 -9.52 -9.31 27.52
C VAL A 394 -9.07 -7.93 28.00
N HIS A 395 -8.35 -7.21 27.14
CA HIS A 395 -7.95 -5.82 27.32
C HIS A 395 -7.99 -5.10 25.97
N ILE A 396 -9.08 -4.40 25.68
CA ILE A 396 -9.22 -3.59 24.46
C ILE A 396 -8.98 -2.12 24.84
N PRO A 397 -7.91 -1.47 24.35
CA PRO A 397 -7.71 -0.05 24.57
C PRO A 397 -8.90 0.76 24.02
N HIS A 398 -9.54 1.58 24.85
CA HIS A 398 -10.71 2.40 24.47
C HIS A 398 -10.31 3.63 23.65
N MET A 399 -9.71 3.38 22.49
CA MET A 399 -9.11 4.40 21.64
C MET A 399 -9.47 4.11 20.19
N LYS A 400 -10.26 5.00 19.60
CA LYS A 400 -10.60 4.97 18.19
C LYS A 400 -10.92 6.36 17.66
N GLN A 401 -10.72 6.54 16.37
CA GLN A 401 -10.99 7.79 15.65
C GLN A 401 -11.93 7.52 14.49
N LYS A 402 -12.71 8.53 14.11
CA LYS A 402 -13.51 8.51 12.88
C LYS A 402 -12.61 8.80 11.68
N ALA A 403 -12.95 8.23 10.53
CA ALA A 403 -12.27 8.49 9.27
C ALA A 403 -13.26 8.45 8.11
N THR A 404 -13.11 9.38 7.16
CA THR A 404 -13.73 9.29 5.84
C THR A 404 -12.71 8.71 4.86
N VAL A 405 -13.00 7.55 4.27
CA VAL A 405 -12.10 6.78 3.40
C VAL A 405 -12.72 6.53 2.03
N GLY A 406 -11.99 5.90 1.09
CA GLY A 406 -12.54 5.47 -0.20
C GLY A 406 -12.43 6.50 -1.32
N TYR A 407 -11.38 7.32 -1.33
CA TYR A 407 -11.10 8.32 -2.37
C TYR A 407 -10.37 7.69 -3.58
N SER A 408 -11.08 6.86 -4.36
CA SER A 408 -10.64 6.43 -5.70
C SER A 408 -10.47 7.62 -6.66
N PHE A 409 -9.73 7.43 -7.76
CA PHE A 409 -9.61 8.44 -8.84
C PHE A 409 -10.99 8.92 -9.31
N GLU A 410 -11.92 8.00 -9.56
CA GLU A 410 -13.28 8.29 -9.99
C GLU A 410 -14.07 9.05 -8.93
N SER A 411 -13.89 8.71 -7.65
CA SER A 411 -14.60 9.39 -6.57
C SER A 411 -14.06 10.79 -6.27
N ILE A 412 -12.76 11.03 -6.49
CA ILE A 412 -12.18 12.37 -6.41
C ILE A 412 -12.85 13.26 -7.45
N ILE A 413 -12.96 12.81 -8.71
CA ILE A 413 -13.68 13.54 -9.76
C ILE A 413 -15.13 13.83 -9.34
N LYS A 414 -15.87 12.82 -8.88
CA LYS A 414 -17.26 13.00 -8.40
C LYS A 414 -17.38 13.95 -7.21
N THR A 415 -16.34 14.05 -6.39
CA THR A 415 -16.30 14.99 -5.27
C THR A 415 -16.05 16.41 -5.76
N LEU A 416 -15.16 16.59 -6.74
CA LEU A 416 -14.88 17.88 -7.36
C LEU A 416 -16.10 18.42 -8.14
N ASP A 417 -16.94 17.56 -8.71
CA ASP A 417 -18.18 17.97 -9.36
C ASP A 417 -19.11 18.79 -8.44
N LYS A 418 -19.05 18.57 -7.12
CA LYS A 418 -19.85 19.31 -6.13
C LYS A 418 -19.43 20.77 -5.96
N VAL A 419 -18.21 21.12 -6.38
CA VAL A 419 -17.67 22.49 -6.30
C VAL A 419 -17.63 23.18 -7.67
N THR A 420 -18.29 22.59 -8.67
CA THR A 420 -18.43 23.17 -10.02
C THR A 420 -19.71 24.00 -10.16
N ASN A 421 -19.66 25.03 -11.00
CA ASN A 421 -20.82 25.77 -11.44
C ASN A 421 -21.43 25.11 -12.70
N SER A 422 -22.65 24.60 -12.60
CA SER A 422 -23.33 23.86 -13.68
C SER A 422 -23.57 24.68 -14.97
N GLN A 423 -23.39 25.99 -14.96
CA GLN A 423 -23.52 26.85 -16.15
C GLN A 423 -22.19 27.20 -16.82
N VAL A 424 -21.05 26.96 -16.16
CA VAL A 424 -19.74 27.43 -16.62
C VAL A 424 -18.74 26.28 -16.72
N ASP A 425 -18.74 25.40 -15.72
CA ASP A 425 -17.71 24.38 -15.55
C ASP A 425 -18.13 23.05 -16.16
N GLN A 426 -17.14 22.30 -16.63
CA GLN A 426 -17.31 20.93 -17.11
C GLN A 426 -17.17 19.94 -15.93
N THR A 427 -18.24 19.18 -15.67
CA THR A 427 -18.24 18.07 -14.71
C THR A 427 -17.52 16.84 -15.27
N GLY A 428 -17.14 15.92 -14.39
CA GLY A 428 -16.42 14.69 -14.75
C GLY A 428 -14.93 14.91 -15.01
N THR A 429 -14.35 16.01 -14.52
CA THR A 429 -12.93 16.36 -14.76
C THR A 429 -12.19 16.69 -13.47
N LEU A 430 -10.85 16.70 -13.52
CA LEU A 430 -10.00 17.20 -12.42
C LEU A 430 -9.72 18.71 -12.53
N MET A 431 -10.42 19.43 -13.41
CA MET A 431 -10.19 20.86 -13.63
C MET A 431 -10.28 21.71 -12.34
N PRO A 432 -11.25 21.48 -11.42
CA PRO A 432 -11.28 22.23 -10.17
C PRO A 432 -10.04 22.03 -9.30
N LEU A 433 -9.45 20.83 -9.30
CA LEU A 433 -8.21 20.54 -8.59
C LEU A 433 -7.02 21.24 -9.26
N TRP A 434 -6.93 21.18 -10.59
CA TRP A 434 -5.89 21.91 -11.33
C TRP A 434 -5.96 23.42 -11.06
N GLN A 435 -7.15 24.02 -11.05
CA GLN A 435 -7.34 25.43 -10.72
C GLN A 435 -6.86 25.78 -9.30
N CYS A 436 -7.06 24.89 -8.32
CA CYS A 436 -6.53 25.09 -6.96
C CYS A 436 -4.99 25.06 -6.92
N VAL A 437 -4.36 24.20 -7.72
CA VAL A 437 -2.90 24.14 -7.86
C VAL A 437 -2.37 25.40 -8.56
N ALA A 438 -2.96 25.76 -9.70
CA ALA A 438 -2.55 26.89 -10.52
C ALA A 438 -2.75 28.26 -9.83
N SER A 439 -3.79 28.41 -9.02
CA SER A 439 -4.01 29.62 -8.21
C SER A 439 -3.16 29.68 -6.94
N GLY A 440 -2.54 28.56 -6.54
CA GLY A 440 -1.76 28.45 -5.31
C GLY A 440 -2.56 28.32 -4.02
N VAL A 441 -3.88 28.10 -4.11
CA VAL A 441 -4.72 27.75 -2.96
C VAL A 441 -4.26 26.43 -2.33
N ILE A 442 -3.90 25.46 -3.18
CA ILE A 442 -3.17 24.26 -2.77
C ILE A 442 -1.72 24.45 -3.24
N ARG A 443 -0.77 24.44 -2.30
CA ARG A 443 0.65 24.63 -2.62
C ARG A 443 1.18 23.43 -3.40
N GLY A 444 0.80 22.23 -3.00
CA GLY A 444 1.17 21.00 -3.68
C GLY A 444 0.46 19.80 -3.07
N ALA A 445 0.90 18.60 -3.46
CA ALA A 445 0.41 17.36 -2.87
C ALA A 445 1.56 16.43 -2.49
N VAL A 446 1.38 15.67 -1.40
CA VAL A 446 2.31 14.61 -1.00
C VAL A 446 1.59 13.28 -0.98
N ALA A 447 2.15 12.30 -1.71
CA ALA A 447 1.76 10.91 -1.58
C ALA A 447 2.47 10.31 -0.35
N MET A 448 1.75 10.18 0.77
CA MET A 448 2.26 9.59 2.00
C MET A 448 1.99 8.08 2.01
N VAL A 449 3.06 7.29 1.84
CA VAL A 449 3.00 5.84 1.63
C VAL A 449 4.01 5.11 2.50
N GLY A 450 4.05 3.78 2.41
CA GLY A 450 4.99 2.94 3.14
C GLY A 450 4.35 2.23 4.34
N CYS A 451 5.18 1.46 5.06
CA CYS A 451 4.75 0.75 6.27
C CYS A 451 5.29 1.41 7.52
N ASN A 452 5.57 0.62 8.55
CA ASN A 452 6.27 1.04 9.74
C ASN A 452 7.59 0.29 9.84
N ASN A 453 8.59 0.92 10.44
CA ASN A 453 9.91 0.36 10.61
C ASN A 453 10.32 0.47 12.08
N PRO A 454 10.65 -0.64 12.78
CA PRO A 454 11.09 -0.60 14.18
C PRO A 454 12.33 0.27 14.46
N LYS A 455 13.06 0.71 13.42
CA LYS A 455 14.16 1.69 13.54
C LYS A 455 13.68 3.12 13.77
N VAL A 456 12.40 3.40 13.54
CA VAL A 456 11.74 4.68 13.76
C VAL A 456 10.70 4.48 14.87
N ARG A 457 10.49 5.52 15.69
CA ARG A 457 9.39 5.51 16.67
C ARG A 457 8.06 5.35 15.91
N PRO A 458 7.28 4.28 16.15
CA PRO A 458 6.13 3.94 15.30
C PRO A 458 5.17 5.10 15.08
N ASP A 459 4.77 5.29 13.82
CA ASP A 459 3.81 6.30 13.33
C ASP A 459 4.24 7.76 13.50
N THR A 460 5.34 8.05 14.21
CA THR A 460 5.76 9.41 14.51
C THR A 460 6.09 10.19 13.24
N ALA A 461 6.83 9.57 12.33
CA ALA A 461 7.25 10.25 11.11
C ALA A 461 6.06 10.42 10.16
N HIS A 462 5.16 9.43 10.08
CA HIS A 462 3.92 9.57 9.31
C HIS A 462 3.07 10.75 9.81
N ILE A 463 2.75 10.77 11.11
CA ILE A 463 1.79 11.71 11.69
C ILE A 463 2.34 13.14 11.71
N GLU A 464 3.58 13.33 12.16
CA GLU A 464 4.15 14.67 12.29
C GLU A 464 4.44 15.30 10.92
N LEU A 465 4.86 14.52 9.92
CA LEU A 465 4.98 15.03 8.55
C LEU A 465 3.63 15.44 7.97
N MET A 466 2.59 14.60 8.12
CA MET A 466 1.25 14.95 7.62
C MET A 466 0.74 16.23 8.28
N LYS A 467 0.87 16.38 9.61
CA LYS A 467 0.49 17.60 10.33
C LYS A 467 1.24 18.82 9.83
N LYS A 468 2.56 18.70 9.65
CA LYS A 468 3.41 19.79 9.13
C LYS A 468 2.97 20.21 7.73
N LEU A 469 2.75 19.26 6.83
CA LEU A 469 2.41 19.52 5.43
C LEU A 469 1.01 20.14 5.26
N ILE A 470 -0.02 19.61 5.93
CA ILE A 470 -1.38 20.17 5.82
C ILE A 470 -1.45 21.59 6.38
N ALA A 471 -0.66 21.91 7.41
CA ALA A 471 -0.53 23.27 7.96
C ALA A 471 0.10 24.26 6.96
N HIS A 472 0.80 23.76 5.93
CA HIS A 472 1.42 24.54 4.85
C HIS A 472 0.65 24.43 3.53
N ASP A 473 -0.66 24.19 3.59
CA ASP A 473 -1.55 24.12 2.41
C ASP A 473 -1.16 23.04 1.39
N VAL A 474 -0.51 21.96 1.86
CA VAL A 474 -0.16 20.78 1.04
C VAL A 474 -1.14 19.66 1.35
N ILE A 475 -1.91 19.22 0.35
CA ILE A 475 -2.87 18.13 0.50
C ILE A 475 -2.14 16.78 0.55
N ILE A 476 -2.64 15.86 1.39
CA ILE A 476 -2.07 14.52 1.50
C ILE A 476 -2.98 13.51 0.80
N VAL A 477 -2.39 12.69 -0.06
CA VAL A 477 -3.00 11.43 -0.51
C VAL A 477 -2.25 10.27 0.15
N ALA A 478 -2.96 9.40 0.86
CA ALA A 478 -2.35 8.36 1.68
C ALA A 478 -2.81 6.97 1.26
N SER A 479 -1.90 6.00 1.35
CA SER A 479 -2.20 4.58 1.14
C SER A 479 -1.50 3.68 2.16
N GLY A 480 -1.90 2.40 2.18
CA GLY A 480 -1.24 1.37 2.98
C GLY A 480 -1.27 1.67 4.48
N CYS A 481 -0.14 1.49 5.16
CA CYS A 481 -0.08 1.73 6.61
C CYS A 481 0.01 3.22 6.97
N SER A 482 0.52 4.09 6.07
CA SER A 482 0.48 5.54 6.30
C SER A 482 -0.97 6.03 6.40
N ALA A 483 -1.85 5.51 5.54
CA ALA A 483 -3.28 5.80 5.62
C ALA A 483 -3.88 5.37 6.96
N GLN A 484 -3.51 4.18 7.44
CA GLN A 484 -3.96 3.71 8.76
C GLN A 484 -3.39 4.54 9.91
N ALA A 485 -2.14 5.00 9.83
CA ALA A 485 -1.58 5.92 10.81
C ALA A 485 -2.37 7.24 10.84
N ALA A 486 -2.71 7.81 9.68
CA ALA A 486 -3.54 9.01 9.57
C ALA A 486 -4.95 8.79 10.15
N ALA A 487 -5.60 7.67 9.81
CA ALA A 487 -6.93 7.34 10.31
C ALA A 487 -6.93 7.18 11.83
N ARG A 488 -5.98 6.43 12.38
CA ARG A 488 -5.84 6.20 13.84
C ARG A 488 -5.54 7.47 14.62
N ALA A 489 -4.82 8.41 14.02
CA ALA A 489 -4.51 9.71 14.62
C ALA A 489 -5.70 10.70 14.55
N GLY A 490 -6.66 10.46 13.65
CA GLY A 490 -7.81 11.34 13.42
C GLY A 490 -7.61 12.37 12.31
N LEU A 491 -6.57 12.23 11.48
CA LEU A 491 -6.28 13.14 10.35
C LEU A 491 -7.20 12.91 9.14
N MET A 492 -7.91 11.79 9.10
CA MET A 492 -8.92 11.46 8.09
C MET A 492 -10.35 11.84 8.53
N ASP A 493 -10.53 12.47 9.70
CA ASP A 493 -11.79 13.09 10.08
C ASP A 493 -11.89 14.47 9.40
N LYS A 494 -13.06 14.81 8.85
CA LYS A 494 -13.29 16.12 8.21
C LYS A 494 -13.03 17.31 9.14
N ARG A 495 -13.12 17.13 10.46
CA ARG A 495 -12.79 18.14 11.47
C ARG A 495 -11.28 18.45 11.53
N ALA A 496 -10.42 17.56 11.03
CA ALA A 496 -8.98 17.80 10.93
C ALA A 496 -8.62 18.98 10.01
N LYS A 497 -9.56 19.50 9.20
CA LYS A 497 -9.39 20.73 8.41
C LYS A 497 -8.95 21.94 9.24
N ASP A 498 -9.24 21.95 10.55
CA ASP A 498 -8.82 23.01 11.46
C ASP A 498 -7.31 23.03 11.74
N LEU A 499 -6.59 21.97 11.36
CA LEU A 499 -5.13 21.89 11.43
C LEU A 499 -4.45 22.43 10.17
N CYS A 500 -5.21 22.72 9.12
CA CYS A 500 -4.68 23.09 7.82
C CYS A 500 -4.32 24.57 7.76
N GLY A 501 -3.45 24.89 6.78
CA GLY A 501 -3.34 26.26 6.31
C GLY A 501 -4.67 26.78 5.74
N ALA A 502 -4.75 28.09 5.49
CA ALA A 502 -6.00 28.74 5.12
C ALA A 502 -6.55 28.24 3.76
N GLY A 503 -5.66 27.93 2.80
CA GLY A 503 -6.03 27.47 1.47
C GLY A 503 -6.62 26.07 1.49
N LEU A 504 -5.89 25.10 2.07
CA LEU A 504 -6.34 23.73 2.18
C LEU A 504 -7.57 23.60 3.07
N LYS A 505 -7.66 24.36 4.17
CA LYS A 505 -8.87 24.42 5.00
C LYS A 505 -10.09 24.81 4.16
N ARG A 506 -9.97 25.84 3.32
CA ARG A 506 -11.05 26.28 2.42
C ARG A 506 -11.45 25.20 1.43
N VAL A 507 -10.49 24.49 0.85
CA VAL A 507 -10.75 23.36 -0.05
C VAL A 507 -11.50 22.25 0.67
N CYS A 508 -11.06 21.86 1.87
CA CYS A 508 -11.73 20.83 2.68
C CYS A 508 -13.18 21.21 3.00
N GLU A 509 -13.46 22.48 3.29
CA GLU A 509 -14.81 22.97 3.55
C GLU A 509 -15.71 22.95 2.31
N LEU A 510 -15.18 23.38 1.15
CA LEU A 510 -15.95 23.47 -0.08
C LEU A 510 -16.24 22.08 -0.66
N ALA A 511 -15.24 21.21 -0.71
CA ALA A 511 -15.36 19.87 -1.27
C ALA A 511 -15.94 18.84 -0.28
N ASP A 512 -16.10 19.21 0.99
CA ASP A 512 -16.56 18.34 2.07
C ASP A 512 -15.68 17.08 2.22
N ILE A 513 -14.37 17.29 2.35
CA ILE A 513 -13.33 16.24 2.43
C ILE A 513 -12.42 16.43 3.66
N PRO A 514 -11.81 15.36 4.19
CA PRO A 514 -10.70 15.50 5.13
C PRO A 514 -9.44 16.02 4.42
N PRO A 515 -8.45 16.55 5.16
CA PRO A 515 -7.19 17.04 4.58
C PRO A 515 -6.22 15.91 4.18
N VAL A 516 -6.47 14.69 4.65
CA VAL A 516 -5.76 13.47 4.25
C VAL A 516 -6.74 12.55 3.54
N LEU A 517 -6.53 12.32 2.24
CA LEU A 517 -7.40 11.49 1.41
C LEU A 517 -6.87 10.06 1.35
N HIS A 518 -7.68 9.10 1.81
CA HIS A 518 -7.35 7.69 1.69
C HIS A 518 -7.59 7.17 0.27
N MET A 519 -6.51 6.87 -0.44
CA MET A 519 -6.55 6.32 -1.80
C MET A 519 -6.29 4.80 -1.83
N GLY A 520 -6.21 4.11 -0.69
CA GLY A 520 -6.30 2.65 -0.62
C GLY A 520 -5.08 1.88 -0.14
N SER A 521 -4.90 0.69 -0.68
CA SER A 521 -3.83 -0.25 -0.36
C SER A 521 -2.52 0.13 -1.08
N CYS A 522 -1.46 -0.66 -0.90
CA CYS A 522 -0.19 -0.40 -1.58
C CYS A 522 -0.28 -0.54 -3.11
N VAL A 523 -1.14 -1.40 -3.65
CA VAL A 523 -1.32 -1.50 -5.11
C VAL A 523 -2.12 -0.32 -5.67
N ASP A 524 -2.98 0.29 -4.84
CA ASP A 524 -3.75 1.47 -5.20
C ASP A 524 -2.91 2.75 -5.32
N ILE A 525 -1.60 2.71 -5.02
CA ILE A 525 -0.68 3.79 -5.42
C ILE A 525 -0.71 3.98 -6.95
N SER A 526 -1.09 2.95 -7.71
CA SER A 526 -1.40 3.08 -9.14
C SER A 526 -2.48 4.15 -9.43
N ARG A 527 -3.45 4.36 -8.54
CA ARG A 527 -4.43 5.46 -8.65
C ARG A 527 -3.77 6.83 -8.55
N MET A 528 -2.74 6.96 -7.71
CA MET A 528 -1.96 8.19 -7.57
C MET A 528 -1.19 8.47 -8.87
N MET A 529 -0.65 7.43 -9.52
CA MET A 529 0.02 7.56 -10.82
C MET A 529 -0.94 8.05 -11.91
N VAL A 530 -2.15 7.47 -11.98
CA VAL A 530 -3.20 7.90 -12.92
C VAL A 530 -3.64 9.33 -12.62
N LEU A 531 -3.81 9.69 -11.34
CA LEU A 531 -4.22 11.03 -10.90
C LEU A 531 -3.22 12.09 -11.36
N VAL A 532 -1.92 11.90 -11.12
CA VAL A 532 -0.91 12.88 -11.54
C VAL A 532 -0.73 12.91 -13.05
N ALA A 533 -0.87 11.77 -13.73
CA ALA A 533 -0.80 11.71 -15.18
C ALA A 533 -1.94 12.51 -15.82
N GLU A 534 -3.15 12.43 -15.27
CA GLU A 534 -4.30 13.17 -15.78
C GLU A 534 -4.20 14.67 -15.46
N LEU A 535 -3.74 15.04 -14.26
CA LEU A 535 -3.47 16.44 -13.92
C LEU A 535 -2.40 17.07 -14.84
N ALA A 536 -1.35 16.32 -15.17
CA ALA A 536 -0.30 16.77 -16.08
C ALA A 536 -0.86 17.04 -17.49
N LYS A 537 -1.75 16.18 -18.01
CA LYS A 537 -2.43 16.40 -19.29
C LYS A 537 -3.32 17.64 -19.26
N ILE A 538 -4.14 17.80 -18.22
CA ILE A 538 -5.04 18.95 -18.05
C ILE A 538 -4.23 20.26 -17.99
N GLY A 539 -3.13 20.25 -17.25
CA GLY A 539 -2.24 21.41 -17.14
C GLY A 539 -1.34 21.65 -18.34
N ASN A 540 -1.29 20.70 -19.29
CA ASN A 540 -0.33 20.67 -20.40
C ASN A 540 1.13 20.85 -19.92
N VAL A 541 1.49 20.09 -18.89
CA VAL A 541 2.82 20.08 -18.25
C VAL A 541 3.32 18.64 -18.11
N ASN A 542 4.61 18.48 -17.82
CA ASN A 542 5.17 17.18 -17.50
C ASN A 542 4.83 16.80 -16.06
N ILE A 543 4.70 15.49 -15.76
CA ILE A 543 4.49 15.01 -14.38
C ILE A 543 5.56 15.55 -13.44
N SER A 544 6.82 15.60 -13.90
CA SER A 544 7.96 16.11 -13.14
C SER A 544 7.85 17.57 -12.72
N GLN A 545 7.08 18.37 -13.46
CA GLN A 545 6.85 19.78 -13.18
C GLN A 545 5.72 20.02 -12.17
N LEU A 546 4.79 19.06 -12.01
CA LEU A 546 3.72 19.20 -11.01
C LEU A 546 4.31 19.34 -9.60
N PRO A 547 3.75 20.21 -8.74
CA PRO A 547 4.23 20.42 -7.36
C PRO A 547 3.81 19.27 -6.45
N VAL A 548 4.27 18.06 -6.78
CA VAL A 548 3.98 16.81 -6.10
C VAL A 548 5.27 16.05 -5.78
N VAL A 549 5.27 15.38 -4.64
CA VAL A 549 6.36 14.50 -4.19
C VAL A 549 5.79 13.24 -3.52
N GLY A 550 6.54 12.14 -3.54
CA GLY A 550 6.24 10.93 -2.78
C GLY A 550 7.02 10.90 -1.48
N CYS A 551 6.47 10.30 -0.42
CA CYS A 551 7.15 10.14 0.86
C CYS A 551 6.89 8.76 1.46
N ALA A 552 7.95 8.07 1.84
CA ALA A 552 7.89 6.81 2.58
C ALA A 552 8.77 6.91 3.85
N PRO A 553 8.26 7.52 4.94
CA PRO A 553 9.11 7.89 6.06
C PRO A 553 9.49 6.69 6.96
N GLU A 554 8.68 5.64 7.02
CA GLU A 554 8.92 4.45 7.86
C GLU A 554 8.91 3.14 7.05
N TRP A 555 9.38 3.18 5.80
CA TRP A 555 9.35 2.02 4.91
C TRP A 555 10.28 0.87 5.39
N MET A 556 10.00 -0.36 4.94
CA MET A 556 10.78 -1.55 5.34
C MET A 556 10.93 -2.68 4.30
N SER A 557 10.08 -2.79 3.28
CA SER A 557 9.89 -3.99 2.47
C SER A 557 10.45 -3.76 1.08
N GLU A 558 10.74 -4.88 0.44
CA GLU A 558 11.01 -4.97 -0.99
C GLU A 558 9.93 -4.26 -1.83
N LYS A 559 8.66 -4.38 -1.43
CA LYS A 559 7.53 -3.68 -2.09
C LYS A 559 7.71 -2.18 -2.11
N ALA A 560 8.11 -1.59 -0.98
CA ALA A 560 8.31 -0.15 -0.91
C ALA A 560 9.47 0.32 -1.81
N VAL A 561 10.46 -0.54 -2.06
CA VAL A 561 11.55 -0.24 -3.02
C VAL A 561 11.06 -0.34 -4.46
N SER A 562 10.25 -1.34 -4.81
CA SER A 562 9.57 -1.38 -6.11
C SER A 562 8.71 -0.13 -6.34
N ILE A 563 7.94 0.26 -5.32
CA ILE A 563 7.13 1.49 -5.30
C ILE A 563 7.98 2.72 -5.56
N GLY A 564 9.03 2.92 -4.77
CA GLY A 564 9.94 4.05 -4.96
C GLY A 564 10.48 4.12 -6.39
N ASN A 565 10.84 2.96 -6.97
CA ASN A 565 11.42 2.93 -8.31
C ASN A 565 10.42 3.37 -9.38
N TYR A 566 9.16 2.94 -9.32
CA TYR A 566 8.18 3.41 -10.31
C TYR A 566 7.71 4.83 -10.09
N VAL A 567 7.66 5.31 -8.84
CA VAL A 567 7.30 6.70 -8.53
C VAL A 567 8.38 7.63 -9.08
N VAL A 568 9.66 7.33 -8.81
CA VAL A 568 10.80 8.08 -9.37
C VAL A 568 10.84 7.96 -10.89
N ALA A 569 10.68 6.76 -11.46
CA ALA A 569 10.67 6.57 -12.92
C ALA A 569 9.49 7.25 -13.63
N THR A 570 8.41 7.57 -12.91
CA THR A 570 7.27 8.35 -13.42
C THR A 570 7.53 9.87 -13.38
N GLY A 571 8.64 10.31 -12.76
CA GLY A 571 9.02 11.71 -12.66
C GLY A 571 8.66 12.36 -11.33
N ILE A 572 8.42 11.60 -10.26
CA ILE A 572 8.05 12.15 -8.95
C ILE A 572 9.22 11.99 -7.98
N ASP A 573 9.71 13.11 -7.45
CA ASP A 573 10.74 13.11 -6.40
C ASP A 573 10.24 12.36 -5.16
N THR A 574 11.06 11.45 -4.64
CA THR A 574 10.64 10.52 -3.57
C THR A 574 11.52 10.64 -2.34
N TYR A 575 10.90 10.87 -1.20
CA TYR A 575 11.53 11.14 0.08
C TYR A 575 11.45 9.91 0.99
N LEU A 576 12.59 9.51 1.57
CA LEU A 576 12.71 8.32 2.40
C LEU A 576 13.23 8.70 3.80
N GLY A 577 12.49 8.29 4.83
CA GLY A 577 12.91 8.46 6.24
C GLY A 577 13.81 7.33 6.75
N VAL A 578 13.91 6.24 5.98
CA VAL A 578 14.81 5.12 6.26
C VAL A 578 15.78 4.97 5.09
N GLU A 579 17.06 4.76 5.40
CA GLU A 579 18.10 4.60 4.39
C GLU A 579 18.02 3.22 3.72
N PRO A 580 17.98 3.15 2.38
CA PRO A 580 18.07 1.89 1.66
C PRO A 580 19.44 1.24 1.86
N TYR A 581 19.54 -0.07 1.65
CA TYR A 581 20.79 -0.84 1.80
C TYR A 581 21.79 -0.58 0.67
N VAL A 582 22.16 0.68 0.47
CA VAL A 582 23.02 1.16 -0.63
C VAL A 582 24.17 2.06 -0.18
N SER A 583 24.18 2.48 1.08
CA SER A 583 25.13 3.48 1.62
C SER A 583 26.60 3.06 1.58
N GLY A 584 26.88 1.77 1.39
CA GLY A 584 28.23 1.27 1.16
C GLY A 584 28.80 1.55 -0.23
N SER A 585 28.00 2.06 -1.17
CA SER A 585 28.38 2.39 -2.53
C SER A 585 28.10 3.85 -2.83
N THR A 586 29.15 4.64 -3.01
CA THR A 586 29.05 6.05 -3.43
C THR A 586 28.43 6.18 -4.82
N GLU A 587 28.75 5.28 -5.75
CA GLU A 587 28.20 5.30 -7.11
C GLU A 587 26.70 5.01 -7.14
N VAL A 588 26.24 3.94 -6.46
CA VAL A 588 24.80 3.60 -6.43
C VAL A 588 24.02 4.65 -5.67
N THR A 589 24.54 5.14 -4.55
CA THR A 589 23.91 6.23 -3.78
C THR A 589 23.82 7.51 -4.62
N GLY A 590 24.90 7.89 -5.31
CA GLY A 590 24.94 9.06 -6.18
C GLY A 590 24.00 8.95 -7.37
N LEU A 591 23.89 7.77 -7.97
CA LEU A 591 22.90 7.50 -9.02
C LEU A 591 21.48 7.69 -8.50
N LEU A 592 21.10 7.04 -7.39
CA LEU A 592 19.73 7.11 -6.87
C LEU A 592 19.32 8.52 -6.39
N THR A 593 20.26 9.29 -5.85
CA THR A 593 19.98 10.61 -5.27
C THR A 593 20.13 11.77 -6.25
N ASN A 594 20.90 11.59 -7.33
CA ASN A 594 21.16 12.64 -8.30
C ASN A 594 21.12 12.11 -9.75
N GLY A 595 21.87 11.07 -10.07
CA GLY A 595 22.06 10.62 -11.46
C GLY A 595 20.77 10.20 -12.19
N VAL A 596 19.81 9.57 -11.49
CA VAL A 596 18.52 9.20 -12.08
C VAL A 596 17.68 10.41 -12.48
N ARG A 597 17.93 11.60 -11.90
CA ARG A 597 17.24 12.83 -12.29
C ARG A 597 17.49 13.18 -13.75
N ASP A 598 18.69 12.91 -14.26
CA ASP A 598 19.02 13.16 -15.67
C ASP A 598 18.29 12.19 -16.61
N TRP A 599 17.85 11.04 -16.10
CA TRP A 599 17.15 10.02 -16.88
C TRP A 599 15.64 10.23 -16.84
N VAL A 600 15.09 10.46 -15.65
CA VAL A 600 13.63 10.43 -15.40
C VAL A 600 13.11 11.69 -14.70
N GLU A 601 13.91 12.75 -14.64
CA GLU A 601 13.53 14.08 -14.11
C GLU A 601 13.21 14.12 -12.59
N ALA A 602 13.38 13.00 -11.90
CA ALA A 602 13.18 12.86 -10.46
C ALA A 602 14.27 11.99 -9.82
N ALA A 603 14.45 12.13 -8.51
CA ALA A 603 15.38 11.32 -7.74
C ALA A 603 14.89 11.06 -6.31
N TYR A 604 15.63 10.21 -5.61
CA TYR A 604 15.42 9.96 -4.19
C TYR A 604 16.08 11.05 -3.33
N THR A 605 15.45 11.37 -2.21
CA THR A 605 16.08 12.08 -1.10
C THR A 605 15.95 11.23 0.16
N VAL A 606 17.07 11.00 0.85
CA VAL A 606 17.09 10.26 2.12
C VAL A 606 17.42 11.24 3.23
N GLU A 607 16.51 11.42 4.17
CA GLU A 607 16.71 12.25 5.36
C GLU A 607 15.99 11.60 6.55
N LYS A 608 16.74 11.32 7.62
CA LYS A 608 16.27 10.58 8.80
C LYS A 608 15.66 11.52 9.85
N ASP A 609 16.01 12.80 9.78
CA ASP A 609 15.42 13.84 10.61
C ASP A 609 14.06 14.24 10.01
N ILE A 610 12.98 13.96 10.76
CA ILE A 610 11.60 14.14 10.31
C ILE A 610 11.32 15.60 9.94
N ASP A 611 11.84 16.55 10.72
CA ASP A 611 11.61 17.97 10.47
C ASP A 611 12.30 18.41 9.18
N LYS A 612 13.57 18.02 9.00
CA LYS A 612 14.32 18.33 7.77
C LYS A 612 13.74 17.63 6.55
N LEU A 613 13.23 16.40 6.70
CA LEU A 613 12.56 15.68 5.63
C LEU A 613 11.30 16.44 5.18
N GLY A 614 10.52 16.96 6.13
CA GLY A 614 9.38 17.84 5.85
C GLY A 614 9.77 19.15 5.18
N ASP A 615 10.85 19.80 5.64
CA ASP A 615 11.35 21.05 5.04
C ASP A 615 11.84 20.82 3.61
N ALA A 616 12.52 19.71 3.35
CA ALA A 616 13.01 19.36 2.02
C ALA A 616 11.84 19.10 1.04
N MET A 617 10.78 18.43 1.48
CA MET A 617 9.57 18.24 0.67
C MET A 617 8.90 19.58 0.34
N LEU A 618 8.73 20.46 1.33
CA LEU A 618 8.15 21.79 1.13
C LEU A 618 9.01 22.61 0.15
N ALA A 619 10.33 22.66 0.36
CA ALA A 619 11.25 23.38 -0.51
C ALA A 619 11.17 22.88 -1.97
N ARG A 620 11.07 21.57 -2.18
CA ARG A 620 10.94 21.00 -3.52
C ARG A 620 9.59 21.30 -4.17
N ILE A 621 8.51 21.26 -3.41
CA ILE A 621 7.18 21.68 -3.89
C ILE A 621 7.26 23.13 -4.37
N GLU A 622 7.85 24.01 -3.57
CA GLU A 622 7.99 25.44 -3.89
C GLU A 622 8.91 25.70 -5.10
N GLU A 623 9.99 24.96 -5.24
CA GLU A 623 10.86 25.02 -6.43
C GLU A 623 10.06 24.68 -7.71
N LYS A 624 9.26 23.61 -7.67
CA LYS A 624 8.43 23.20 -8.81
C LYS A 624 7.33 24.21 -9.13
N ARG A 625 6.70 24.79 -8.11
CA ARG A 625 5.73 25.89 -8.27
C ARG A 625 6.35 27.10 -8.98
N ALA A 626 7.51 27.54 -8.50
CA ALA A 626 8.23 28.66 -9.10
C ALA A 626 8.60 28.38 -10.57
N ALA A 627 9.01 27.15 -10.88
CA ALA A 627 9.31 26.72 -12.25
C ALA A 627 8.06 26.68 -13.16
N LEU A 628 6.88 26.40 -12.60
CA LEU A 628 5.58 26.47 -13.30
C LEU A 628 5.04 27.90 -13.42
N GLY A 629 5.62 28.87 -12.71
CA GLY A 629 5.14 30.25 -12.67
C GLY A 629 3.88 30.45 -11.81
N VAL A 630 3.68 29.60 -10.78
CA VAL A 630 2.52 29.62 -9.86
C VAL A 630 2.90 29.85 -8.41
#